data_AF-I2E030-F1
#
_entry.id   AF-I2E030-F1
#
_cell.length_a   1.000
_cell.length_b   1.000
_cell.length_c   1.000
_cell.angle_alpha   90.00
_cell.angle_beta   90.00
_cell.angle_gamma   90.00
#
_symmetry.space_group_name_H-M   'P 1'
#
loop_
_entity.id
_entity.type
_entity.pdbx_description
1 polymer ?
#
loop_
_entity_poly.entity_id
_entity_poly.type
_entity_poly.pdbx_seq_one_letter_code
_entity_poly.pdbx_strand_id
1 'polypeptide(L)'
;METRKAWKQQTYYFPNVADYAHFGSAMDRELKVPSDLEAIPGPRIGFIGAISGYKVDFELLARMAHEHPEWSIVLIGRVGEGDPSTTVSQVEALPNVHLLGARSYESLPAYLKGIDVAILPSRLNEYTRGMFPMKFFEYLAAGKPVVATDLHALAGFADVCTLANDHASFVAGVERALSDSTEKLHARLSLAQEYTYERRTSRMMELVNSLGA
;
A
#
# COMPACT_ATOMS: atom_id res chain seq x y z
N MET A 1 23.06 6.50 11.29
CA MET A 1 23.38 5.21 11.98
C MET A 1 24.48 5.33 13.05
N GLU A 2 25.26 6.42 13.12
CA GLU A 2 26.39 6.54 14.06
C GLU A 2 26.01 6.87 15.51
N THR A 3 24.92 7.60 15.74
CA THR A 3 24.46 8.04 17.08
C THR A 3 23.92 6.92 17.97
N ARG A 4 23.74 5.70 17.45
CA ARG A 4 23.20 4.55 18.20
C ARG A 4 24.23 3.44 18.47
N LYS A 5 25.53 3.69 18.21
CA LYS A 5 26.62 2.71 18.40
C LYS A 5 26.62 2.08 19.80
N ALA A 6 26.35 2.85 20.84
CA ALA A 6 26.29 2.38 22.23
C ALA A 6 25.13 1.39 22.52
N TRP A 7 24.08 1.39 21.70
CA TRP A 7 22.85 0.61 21.90
C TRP A 7 22.70 -0.53 20.89
N LYS A 8 23.71 -0.72 20.01
CA LYS A 8 23.66 -1.68 18.90
C LYS A 8 23.35 -3.11 19.33
N GLN A 9 23.76 -3.50 20.55
CA GLN A 9 23.58 -4.88 21.04
C GLN A 9 22.18 -5.18 21.60
N GLN A 10 21.32 -4.18 21.74
CA GLN A 10 19.93 -4.34 22.21
C GLN A 10 18.91 -3.62 21.33
N THR A 11 19.29 -3.28 20.09
CA THR A 11 18.36 -2.67 19.12
C THR A 11 17.82 -3.75 18.19
N TYR A 12 16.52 -3.99 18.27
CA TYR A 12 15.82 -4.96 17.43
C TYR A 12 14.80 -4.23 16.56
N TYR A 13 14.76 -4.58 15.27
CA TYR A 13 13.82 -4.00 14.32
C TYR A 13 12.65 -4.95 14.10
N PHE A 14 11.43 -4.42 14.28
CA PHE A 14 10.19 -5.08 13.89
C PHE A 14 9.49 -4.17 12.89
N PRO A 15 9.23 -4.64 11.65
CA PRO A 15 8.55 -3.84 10.65
C PRO A 15 7.11 -3.56 11.06
N ASN A 16 6.45 -2.72 10.28
CA ASN A 16 5.02 -2.50 10.43
C ASN A 16 4.23 -3.79 10.14
N VAL A 17 2.97 -3.79 10.55
CA VAL A 17 2.04 -4.92 10.45
C VAL A 17 0.65 -4.39 10.13
N ALA A 18 -0.29 -5.27 9.83
CA ALA A 18 -1.68 -4.91 9.59
C ALA A 18 -2.64 -5.74 10.44
N ASP A 19 -3.88 -5.27 10.55
CA ASP A 19 -5.00 -6.06 11.04
C ASP A 19 -5.47 -7.03 9.95
N TYR A 20 -4.94 -8.25 9.98
CA TYR A 20 -5.24 -9.25 8.96
C TYR A 20 -6.73 -9.63 8.92
N ALA A 21 -7.39 -9.73 10.07
CA ALA A 21 -8.80 -10.11 10.13
C ALA A 21 -9.69 -9.03 9.49
N HIS A 22 -9.41 -7.76 9.81
CA HIS A 22 -10.13 -6.63 9.25
C HIS A 22 -9.97 -6.53 7.73
N PHE A 23 -8.73 -6.44 7.25
CA PHE A 23 -8.47 -6.29 5.81
C PHE A 23 -8.75 -7.56 5.00
N GLY A 24 -8.59 -8.73 5.62
CA GLY A 24 -8.94 -10.03 5.04
C GLY A 24 -10.43 -10.19 4.73
N SER A 25 -11.31 -9.41 5.38
CA SER A 25 -12.74 -9.38 5.05
C SER A 25 -13.02 -8.94 3.60
N ALA A 26 -12.07 -8.28 2.94
CA ALA A 26 -12.16 -7.97 1.50
C ALA A 26 -12.31 -9.22 0.61
N MET A 27 -11.89 -10.39 1.11
CA MET A 27 -12.02 -11.68 0.43
C MET A 27 -13.38 -12.35 0.66
N ASP A 28 -14.21 -11.83 1.56
CA ASP A 28 -15.58 -12.32 1.76
C ASP A 28 -16.41 -12.02 0.51
N ARG A 29 -17.13 -13.03 0.01
CA ARG A 29 -18.00 -12.92 -1.17
C ARG A 29 -19.19 -12.00 -0.91
N GLU A 30 -19.72 -11.97 0.30
CA GLU A 30 -20.91 -11.22 0.67
C GLU A 30 -20.63 -9.73 0.92
N LEU A 31 -19.37 -9.36 1.17
CA LEU A 31 -18.99 -7.95 1.35
C LEU A 31 -19.27 -7.16 0.07
N LYS A 32 -20.09 -6.11 0.16
CA LYS A 32 -20.44 -5.31 -1.02
C LYS A 32 -19.40 -4.21 -1.26
N VAL A 33 -19.06 -3.98 -2.53
CA VAL A 33 -18.27 -2.82 -2.92
C VAL A 33 -19.13 -1.56 -2.71
N PRO A 34 -18.61 -0.49 -2.10
CA PRO A 34 -19.34 0.77 -1.93
C PRO A 34 -19.78 1.36 -3.28
N SER A 35 -20.98 1.94 -3.34
CA SER A 35 -21.61 2.35 -4.60
C SER A 35 -20.86 3.46 -5.34
N ASP A 36 -20.15 4.31 -4.61
CA ASP A 36 -19.30 5.38 -5.19
C ASP A 36 -18.06 4.80 -5.89
N LEU A 37 -17.48 3.71 -5.38
CA LEU A 37 -16.44 2.96 -6.08
C LEU A 37 -17.02 2.09 -7.20
N GLU A 38 -18.19 1.49 -6.99
CA GLU A 38 -18.85 0.64 -7.99
C GLU A 38 -19.19 1.42 -9.27
N ALA A 39 -19.54 2.70 -9.13
CA ALA A 39 -19.81 3.61 -10.26
C ALA A 39 -18.58 3.95 -11.11
N ILE A 40 -17.36 3.68 -10.63
CA ILE A 40 -16.11 3.92 -11.35
C ILE A 40 -15.81 2.70 -12.24
N PRO A 41 -15.55 2.87 -13.54
CA PRO A 41 -15.26 1.75 -14.44
C PRO A 41 -13.96 1.02 -14.05
N GLY A 42 -13.86 -0.25 -14.44
CA GLY A 42 -12.62 -1.02 -14.31
C GLY A 42 -11.74 -0.88 -15.56
N PRO A 43 -10.42 -1.17 -15.45
CA PRO A 43 -9.73 -1.60 -14.22
C PRO A 43 -9.45 -0.44 -13.24
N ARG A 44 -9.57 -0.71 -11.94
CA ARG A 44 -9.38 0.26 -10.84
C ARG A 44 -8.03 0.06 -10.18
N ILE A 45 -7.16 1.05 -10.31
CA ILE A 45 -5.81 1.08 -9.74
C ILE A 45 -5.83 1.97 -8.50
N GLY A 46 -5.70 1.37 -7.32
CA GLY A 46 -6.09 2.01 -6.05
C GLY A 46 -4.94 2.35 -5.12
N PHE A 47 -4.90 3.59 -4.63
CA PHE A 47 -4.11 3.98 -3.46
C PHE A 47 -5.05 4.35 -2.30
N ILE A 48 -4.77 3.81 -1.11
CA ILE A 48 -5.49 4.11 0.13
C ILE A 48 -4.51 4.60 1.20
N GLY A 49 -4.66 5.84 1.62
CA GLY A 49 -3.82 6.45 2.66
C GLY A 49 -3.82 7.97 2.59
N ALA A 50 -3.11 8.62 3.52
CA ALA A 50 -2.91 10.07 3.46
C ALA A 50 -2.27 10.47 2.13
N ILE A 51 -2.91 11.40 1.42
CA ILE A 51 -2.46 11.91 0.13
C ILE A 51 -1.63 13.17 0.42
N SER A 52 -0.33 12.99 0.58
CA SER A 52 0.62 14.06 0.91
C SER A 52 1.66 14.22 -0.20
N GLY A 53 1.99 15.46 -0.59
CA GLY A 53 2.90 15.74 -1.71
C GLY A 53 4.33 15.29 -1.50
N TYR A 54 4.79 15.19 -0.24
CA TYR A 54 6.09 14.61 0.07
C TYR A 54 6.12 13.06 0.02
N LYS A 55 4.95 12.39 0.00
CA LYS A 55 4.83 10.92 0.00
C LYS A 55 4.42 10.37 -1.35
N VAL A 56 3.35 10.91 -1.93
CA VAL A 56 2.72 10.40 -3.15
C VAL A 56 3.36 11.04 -4.37
N ASP A 57 3.73 10.21 -5.34
CA ASP A 57 4.30 10.66 -6.61
C ASP A 57 3.18 11.00 -7.60
N PHE A 58 2.75 12.26 -7.60
CA PHE A 58 1.71 12.74 -8.51
C PHE A 58 2.16 12.76 -9.98
N GLU A 59 3.47 12.83 -10.25
CA GLU A 59 3.98 12.76 -11.62
C GLU A 59 3.80 11.35 -12.20
N LEU A 60 4.12 10.33 -11.39
CA LEU A 60 3.81 8.93 -11.72
C LEU A 60 2.32 8.71 -11.96
N LEU A 61 1.46 9.22 -11.07
CA LEU A 61 0.01 9.07 -11.22
C LEU A 61 -0.52 9.77 -12.49
N ALA A 62 -0.06 10.98 -12.78
CA ALA A 62 -0.44 11.70 -13.99
C ALA A 62 0.03 10.95 -15.25
N ARG A 63 1.25 10.40 -15.22
CA ARG A 63 1.78 9.59 -16.31
C ARG A 63 0.94 8.34 -16.57
N MET A 64 0.61 7.58 -15.52
CA MET A 64 -0.28 6.42 -15.63
C MET A 64 -1.63 6.81 -16.26
N ALA A 65 -2.22 7.92 -15.81
CA ALA A 65 -3.49 8.39 -16.34
C ALA A 65 -3.44 8.76 -17.82
N HIS A 66 -2.32 9.35 -18.28
CA HIS A 66 -2.11 9.71 -19.68
C HIS A 66 -1.78 8.52 -20.58
N GLU A 67 -0.94 7.59 -20.12
CA GLU A 67 -0.54 6.40 -20.88
C GLU A 67 -1.67 5.38 -20.97
N HIS A 68 -2.53 5.30 -19.94
CA HIS A 68 -3.66 4.38 -19.86
C HIS A 68 -4.98 5.09 -19.54
N PRO A 69 -5.61 5.75 -20.51
CA PRO A 69 -6.92 6.41 -20.33
C PRO A 69 -8.05 5.45 -19.92
N GLU A 70 -7.87 4.15 -20.16
CA GLU A 70 -8.81 3.08 -19.79
C GLU A 70 -8.72 2.68 -18.30
N TRP A 71 -7.64 3.02 -17.60
CA TRP A 71 -7.51 2.75 -16.17
C TRP A 71 -8.20 3.82 -15.34
N SER A 72 -8.95 3.41 -14.33
CA SER A 72 -9.43 4.32 -13.28
C SER A 72 -8.44 4.35 -12.12
N ILE A 73 -7.74 5.46 -11.95
CA ILE A 73 -6.83 5.69 -10.82
C ILE A 73 -7.63 6.21 -9.64
N VAL A 74 -7.80 5.38 -8.62
CA VAL A 74 -8.65 5.67 -7.46
C VAL A 74 -7.78 6.04 -6.25
N LEU A 75 -7.94 7.26 -5.75
CA LEU A 75 -7.20 7.80 -4.61
C LEU A 75 -8.16 8.00 -3.42
N ILE A 76 -7.96 7.22 -2.37
CA ILE A 76 -8.82 7.20 -1.17
C ILE A 76 -8.01 7.69 0.03
N GLY A 77 -8.33 8.88 0.52
CA GLY A 77 -7.67 9.46 1.69
C GLY A 77 -7.81 10.97 1.79
N ARG A 78 -7.34 11.53 2.91
CA ARG A 78 -7.30 12.99 3.10
C ARG A 78 -6.13 13.57 2.31
N VAL A 79 -6.42 14.58 1.50
CA VAL A 79 -5.38 15.42 0.87
C VAL A 79 -4.79 16.35 1.92
N GLY A 80 -3.46 16.41 1.97
CA GLY A 80 -2.71 17.32 2.82
C GLY A 80 -2.64 16.93 4.30
N GLU A 81 -3.02 15.72 4.68
CA GLU A 81 -2.81 15.23 6.04
C GLU A 81 -1.30 15.17 6.34
N GLY A 82 -0.86 15.91 7.37
CA GLY A 82 0.55 16.06 7.71
C GLY A 82 1.38 16.88 6.71
N ASP A 83 0.76 17.42 5.66
CA ASP A 83 1.38 18.34 4.68
C ASP A 83 0.30 19.24 4.06
N PRO A 84 -0.12 20.31 4.78
CA PRO A 84 -1.19 21.20 4.32
C PRO A 84 -0.91 21.90 2.99
N SER A 85 0.35 21.91 2.53
CA SER A 85 0.76 22.49 1.26
C SER A 85 0.52 21.57 0.06
N THR A 86 0.08 20.33 0.30
CA THR A 86 -0.19 19.35 -0.75
C THR A 86 -1.25 19.88 -1.72
N THR A 87 -0.91 19.89 -3.00
CA THR A 87 -1.84 20.13 -4.10
C THR A 87 -1.93 18.88 -4.97
N VAL A 88 -3.13 18.60 -5.47
CA VAL A 88 -3.43 17.50 -6.39
C VAL A 88 -3.71 17.99 -7.81
N SER A 89 -3.36 19.24 -8.12
CA SER A 89 -3.65 19.89 -9.41
C SER A 89 -3.11 19.14 -10.62
N GLN A 90 -2.02 18.38 -10.47
CA GLN A 90 -1.43 17.55 -11.52
C GLN A 90 -2.34 16.40 -11.96
N VAL A 91 -3.26 15.95 -11.10
CA VAL A 91 -4.07 14.75 -11.33
C VAL A 91 -5.57 15.01 -11.25
N GLU A 92 -6.02 16.04 -10.53
CA GLU A 92 -7.44 16.34 -10.27
C GLU A 92 -8.23 16.64 -11.56
N ALA A 93 -7.59 17.23 -12.56
CA ALA A 93 -8.24 17.54 -13.84
C ALA A 93 -8.26 16.34 -14.83
N LEU A 94 -7.64 15.21 -14.49
CA LEU A 94 -7.55 14.05 -15.38
C LEU A 94 -8.84 13.23 -15.28
N PRO A 95 -9.48 12.90 -16.43
CA PRO A 95 -10.84 12.34 -16.45
C PRO A 95 -10.94 10.93 -15.84
N ASN A 96 -9.82 10.23 -15.73
CA ASN A 96 -9.71 8.87 -15.21
C ASN A 96 -9.03 8.81 -13.83
N VAL A 97 -8.83 9.95 -13.17
CA VAL A 97 -8.39 10.03 -11.77
C VAL A 97 -9.59 10.35 -10.87
N HIS A 98 -9.80 9.54 -9.84
CA HIS A 98 -10.94 9.64 -8.94
C HIS A 98 -10.46 9.85 -7.50
N LEU A 99 -10.60 11.08 -7.01
CA LEU A 99 -10.34 11.46 -5.62
C LEU A 99 -11.60 11.21 -4.79
N LEU A 100 -11.65 10.11 -4.05
CA LEU A 100 -12.83 9.78 -3.22
C LEU A 100 -12.81 10.49 -1.86
N GLY A 101 -11.66 11.01 -1.44
CA GLY A 101 -11.49 11.59 -0.11
C GLY A 101 -11.36 10.51 0.97
N ALA A 102 -11.44 10.91 2.24
CA ALA A 102 -11.28 10.01 3.37
C ALA A 102 -12.44 9.03 3.50
N ARG A 103 -12.14 7.81 3.95
CA ARG A 103 -13.13 6.79 4.31
C ARG A 103 -12.85 6.27 5.71
N SER A 104 -13.88 5.78 6.39
CA SER A 104 -13.71 5.21 7.73
C SER A 104 -12.87 3.94 7.63
N TYR A 105 -12.10 3.66 8.68
CA TYR A 105 -11.23 2.48 8.73
C TYR A 105 -12.02 1.19 8.47
N GLU A 106 -13.21 1.10 9.04
CA GLU A 106 -14.13 -0.05 8.95
C GLU A 106 -14.55 -0.33 7.50
N SER A 107 -14.66 0.71 6.67
CA SER A 107 -15.11 0.58 5.28
C SER A 107 -13.99 0.22 4.30
N LEU A 108 -12.73 0.40 4.67
CA LEU A 108 -11.59 0.21 3.75
C LEU A 108 -11.49 -1.17 3.11
N PRO A 109 -11.82 -2.29 3.79
CA PRO A 109 -11.82 -3.61 3.14
C PRO A 109 -12.81 -3.69 1.98
N ALA A 110 -13.96 -3.02 2.09
CA ALA A 110 -14.98 -2.99 1.03
C ALA A 110 -14.50 -2.20 -0.20
N TYR A 111 -13.74 -1.11 0.02
CA TYR A 111 -13.06 -0.41 -1.07
C TYR A 111 -11.96 -1.26 -1.69
N LEU A 112 -11.10 -1.89 -0.89
CA LEU A 112 -10.05 -2.76 -1.40
C LEU A 112 -10.63 -3.91 -2.22
N LYS A 113 -11.74 -4.52 -1.80
CA LYS A 113 -12.44 -5.55 -2.58
C LYS A 113 -12.69 -5.10 -4.01
N GLY A 114 -13.12 -3.84 -4.21
CA GLY A 114 -13.41 -3.26 -5.51
C GLY A 114 -12.20 -2.74 -6.30
N ILE A 115 -11.00 -2.71 -5.72
CA ILE A 115 -9.74 -2.35 -6.40
C ILE A 115 -9.14 -3.58 -7.09
N ASP A 116 -8.66 -3.43 -8.33
CA ASP A 116 -8.04 -4.51 -9.10
C ASP A 116 -6.54 -4.65 -8.80
N VAL A 117 -5.82 -3.52 -8.76
CA VAL A 117 -4.40 -3.46 -8.38
C VAL A 117 -4.20 -2.38 -7.33
N ALA A 118 -3.62 -2.73 -6.19
CA ALA A 118 -3.30 -1.78 -5.15
C ALA A 118 -1.88 -1.23 -5.37
N ILE A 119 -1.72 0.09 -5.27
CA ILE A 119 -0.45 0.76 -5.60
C ILE A 119 0.13 1.52 -4.41
N LEU A 120 1.47 1.56 -4.34
CA LEU A 120 2.23 2.40 -3.40
C LEU A 120 3.17 3.34 -4.20
N PRO A 121 2.62 4.37 -4.87
CA PRO A 121 3.35 5.28 -5.76
C PRO A 121 4.13 6.31 -4.92
N SER A 122 5.20 5.87 -4.28
CA SER A 122 5.94 6.69 -3.32
C SER A 122 7.00 7.55 -4.02
N ARG A 123 7.14 8.82 -3.61
CA ARG A 123 8.30 9.65 -3.98
C ARG A 123 9.53 9.15 -3.25
N LEU A 124 10.67 9.07 -3.92
CA LEU A 124 11.95 8.72 -3.29
C LEU A 124 12.62 9.97 -2.70
N ASN A 125 12.70 10.04 -1.37
CA ASN A 125 13.33 11.13 -0.63
C ASN A 125 13.83 10.66 0.75
N GLU A 126 14.37 11.56 1.57
CA GLU A 126 14.89 11.22 2.91
C GLU A 126 13.83 10.60 3.83
N TYR A 127 12.58 11.04 3.72
CA TYR A 127 11.48 10.52 4.52
C TYR A 127 11.14 9.08 4.12
N THR A 128 10.93 8.84 2.82
CA THR A 128 10.52 7.51 2.33
C THR A 128 11.66 6.49 2.37
N ARG A 129 12.92 6.92 2.39
CA ARG A 129 14.10 6.05 2.57
C ARG A 129 14.04 5.20 3.85
N GLY A 130 13.50 5.77 4.94
CA GLY A 130 13.40 5.09 6.24
C GLY A 130 12.00 4.57 6.57
N MET A 131 11.03 4.74 5.68
CA MET A 131 9.63 4.44 5.92
C MET A 131 9.30 3.00 5.54
N PHE A 132 8.53 2.30 6.39
CA PHE A 132 7.81 1.09 6.00
C PHE A 132 6.32 1.43 5.78
N PRO A 133 5.77 1.26 4.56
CA PRO A 133 4.35 1.56 4.31
C PRO A 133 3.46 0.49 4.95
N MET A 134 2.72 0.84 6.01
CA MET A 134 1.76 -0.10 6.65
C MET A 134 0.74 -0.67 5.66
N LYS A 135 0.38 0.15 4.67
CA LYS A 135 -0.57 -0.16 3.59
C LYS A 135 -0.18 -1.38 2.77
N PHE A 136 1.11 -1.70 2.72
CA PHE A 136 1.59 -2.92 2.09
C PHE A 136 0.90 -4.17 2.65
N PHE A 137 0.94 -4.37 3.97
CA PHE A 137 0.34 -5.55 4.60
C PHE A 137 -1.20 -5.51 4.58
N GLU A 138 -1.80 -4.32 4.60
CA GLU A 138 -3.26 -4.17 4.43
C GLU A 138 -3.70 -4.68 3.05
N TYR A 139 -2.95 -4.35 1.99
CA TYR A 139 -3.26 -4.79 0.62
C TYR A 139 -3.02 -6.29 0.45
N LEU A 140 -1.95 -6.82 1.04
CA LEU A 140 -1.70 -8.26 1.03
C LEU A 140 -2.78 -9.05 1.77
N ALA A 141 -3.24 -8.57 2.93
CA ALA A 141 -4.33 -9.17 3.69
C ALA A 141 -5.64 -9.17 2.88
N ALA A 142 -5.90 -8.10 2.12
CA ALA A 142 -7.02 -8.02 1.18
C ALA A 142 -6.83 -8.82 -0.12
N GLY A 143 -5.74 -9.58 -0.24
CA GLY A 143 -5.43 -10.43 -1.40
C GLY A 143 -5.06 -9.66 -2.68
N LYS A 144 -4.82 -8.35 -2.60
CA LYS A 144 -4.65 -7.50 -3.78
C LYS A 144 -3.26 -7.67 -4.41
N PRO A 145 -3.14 -7.76 -5.74
CA PRO A 145 -1.88 -7.53 -6.42
C PRO A 145 -1.32 -6.16 -6.01
N VAL A 146 -0.04 -6.08 -5.66
CA VAL A 146 0.60 -4.84 -5.19
C VAL A 146 1.72 -4.43 -6.13
N VAL A 147 1.70 -3.17 -6.56
CA VAL A 147 2.80 -2.51 -7.27
C VAL A 147 3.29 -1.33 -6.42
N ALA A 148 4.58 -1.29 -6.12
CA ALA A 148 5.16 -0.27 -5.26
C ALA A 148 6.42 0.31 -5.90
N THR A 149 6.71 1.58 -5.60
CA THR A 149 8.06 2.12 -5.83
C THR A 149 9.05 1.27 -5.02
N ASP A 150 10.24 1.01 -5.56
CA ASP A 150 11.29 0.25 -4.88
C ASP A 150 11.78 1.00 -3.63
N LEU A 151 11.13 0.72 -2.51
CA LEU A 151 11.49 1.20 -1.19
C LEU A 151 12.38 0.15 -0.53
N HIS A 152 13.49 0.58 0.08
CA HIS A 152 14.41 -0.30 0.81
C HIS A 152 13.69 -1.21 1.83
N ALA A 153 12.64 -0.70 2.48
CA ALA A 153 11.84 -1.46 3.45
C ALA A 153 11.04 -2.62 2.82
N LEU A 154 10.80 -2.58 1.52
CA LEU A 154 10.05 -3.59 0.77
C LEU A 154 10.91 -4.57 -0.03
N ALA A 155 12.24 -4.35 -0.12
CA ALA A 155 13.15 -5.16 -0.94
C ALA A 155 13.06 -6.67 -0.67
N GLY A 156 12.78 -7.07 0.57
CA GLY A 156 12.61 -8.48 0.96
C GLY A 156 11.25 -9.11 0.59
N PHE A 157 10.39 -8.41 -0.13
CA PHE A 157 9.02 -8.85 -0.44
C PHE A 157 8.70 -8.92 -1.94
N ALA A 158 9.73 -8.88 -2.80
CA ALA A 158 9.57 -8.92 -4.26
C ALA A 158 8.88 -10.19 -4.79
N ASP A 159 8.79 -11.27 -4.00
CA ASP A 159 8.07 -12.49 -4.38
C ASP A 159 6.53 -12.33 -4.36
N VAL A 160 6.03 -11.35 -3.60
CA VAL A 160 4.58 -11.14 -3.39
C VAL A 160 4.06 -9.82 -3.93
N CYS A 161 4.94 -8.95 -4.42
CA CYS A 161 4.61 -7.66 -5.02
C CYS A 161 5.57 -7.31 -6.17
N THR A 162 5.20 -6.34 -7.00
CA THR A 162 6.13 -5.76 -7.98
C THR A 162 6.78 -4.51 -7.38
N LEU A 163 8.10 -4.48 -7.35
CA LEU A 163 8.89 -3.30 -7.00
C LEU A 163 9.40 -2.64 -8.28
N ALA A 164 9.10 -1.36 -8.44
CA ALA A 164 9.44 -0.58 -9.62
C ALA A 164 10.46 0.52 -9.30
N ASN A 165 11.50 0.60 -10.12
CA ASN A 165 12.63 1.52 -9.91
C ASN A 165 12.43 2.89 -10.57
N ASP A 166 11.48 2.97 -11.50
CA ASP A 166 11.15 4.17 -12.26
C ASP A 166 9.67 4.13 -12.69
N HIS A 167 9.20 5.22 -13.30
CA HIS A 167 7.79 5.29 -13.70
C HIS A 167 7.40 4.28 -14.78
N ALA A 168 8.29 4.00 -15.73
CA ALA A 168 8.00 3.07 -16.82
C ALA A 168 7.85 1.63 -16.31
N SER A 169 8.75 1.19 -15.43
CA SER A 169 8.68 -0.11 -14.76
C SER A 169 7.48 -0.20 -13.80
N PHE A 170 7.04 0.92 -13.23
CA PHE A 170 5.83 0.98 -12.40
C PHE A 170 4.58 0.74 -13.24
N VAL A 171 4.42 1.48 -14.34
CA VAL A 171 3.30 1.32 -15.28
C VAL A 171 3.26 -0.13 -15.81
N ALA A 172 4.39 -0.63 -16.30
CA ALA A 172 4.50 -2.03 -16.75
C ALA A 172 4.23 -3.04 -15.63
N GLY A 173 4.54 -2.68 -14.37
CA GLY A 173 4.20 -3.47 -13.20
C GLY A 173 2.69 -3.58 -12.99
N VAL A 174 1.96 -2.49 -13.18
CA VAL A 174 0.49 -2.46 -13.10
C VAL A 174 -0.13 -3.29 -14.23
N GLU A 175 0.36 -3.17 -15.46
CA GLU A 175 -0.09 -4.01 -16.60
C GLU A 175 0.03 -5.51 -16.28
N ARG A 176 1.18 -5.93 -15.75
CA ARG A 176 1.40 -7.33 -15.34
C ARG A 176 0.50 -7.74 -14.17
N ALA A 177 0.29 -6.83 -13.21
CA ALA A 177 -0.54 -7.09 -12.03
C ALA A 177 -2.04 -7.20 -12.37
N LEU A 178 -2.50 -6.63 -13.50
CA LEU A 178 -3.87 -6.86 -13.99
C LEU A 178 -4.09 -8.28 -14.51
N SER A 179 -3.02 -9.00 -14.85
CA SER A 179 -3.05 -10.41 -15.28
C SER A 179 -2.62 -11.37 -14.15
N ASP A 180 -2.91 -11.03 -12.89
CA ASP A 180 -2.43 -11.78 -11.72
C ASP A 180 -3.00 -13.21 -11.61
N SER A 181 -2.33 -14.04 -10.81
CA SER A 181 -2.62 -15.48 -10.67
C SER A 181 -3.09 -15.85 -9.25
N THR A 182 -3.84 -16.95 -9.14
CA THR A 182 -4.28 -17.50 -7.85
C THR A 182 -3.11 -17.95 -6.95
N GLU A 183 -2.00 -18.41 -7.51
CA GLU A 183 -0.82 -18.80 -6.74
C GLU A 183 -0.23 -17.60 -5.96
N LYS A 184 -0.08 -16.46 -6.66
CA LYS A 184 0.38 -15.22 -6.04
C LYS A 184 -0.61 -14.72 -4.98
N LEU A 185 -1.91 -14.90 -5.17
CA LEU A 185 -2.91 -14.60 -4.14
C LEU A 185 -2.64 -15.37 -2.84
N HIS A 186 -2.43 -16.68 -2.91
CA HIS A 186 -2.15 -17.48 -1.71
C HIS A 186 -0.85 -17.03 -1.02
N ALA A 187 0.21 -16.76 -1.79
CA ALA A 187 1.47 -16.26 -1.23
C ALA A 187 1.30 -14.93 -0.49
N ARG A 188 0.52 -13.99 -1.03
CA ARG A 188 0.20 -12.71 -0.38
C ARG A 188 -0.55 -12.90 0.94
N LEU A 189 -1.59 -13.74 0.94
CA LEU A 189 -2.39 -14.02 2.14
C LEU A 189 -1.55 -14.70 3.23
N SER A 190 -0.77 -15.72 2.86
CA SER A 190 0.13 -16.41 3.80
C SER A 190 1.15 -15.47 4.41
N LEU A 191 1.77 -14.60 3.60
CA LEU A 191 2.71 -13.62 4.13
C LEU A 191 2.01 -12.63 5.07
N ALA A 192 0.86 -12.08 4.70
CA ALA A 192 0.15 -11.11 5.53
C ALA A 192 -0.23 -11.68 6.90
N GLN A 193 -0.56 -12.97 7.00
CA GLN A 193 -0.82 -13.65 8.28
C GLN A 193 0.40 -13.70 9.21
N GLU A 194 1.62 -13.57 8.69
CA GLU A 194 2.86 -13.53 9.48
C GLU A 194 3.18 -12.14 10.03
N TYR A 195 2.52 -11.10 9.51
CA TYR A 195 2.74 -9.69 9.84
C TYR A 195 1.48 -9.05 10.44
N THR A 196 1.04 -9.61 11.58
CA THR A 196 -0.08 -9.09 12.38
C THR A 196 0.38 -8.44 13.68
N TYR A 197 -0.49 -7.63 14.29
CA TYR A 197 -0.22 -7.04 15.61
C TYR A 197 0.02 -8.09 16.69
N GLU A 198 -0.73 -9.19 16.67
CA GLU A 198 -0.59 -10.30 17.61
C GLU A 198 0.78 -10.95 17.47
N ARG A 199 1.15 -11.39 16.25
CA ARG A 199 2.45 -12.06 16.02
C ARG A 199 3.63 -11.15 16.32
N ARG A 200 3.55 -9.88 15.93
CA ARG A 200 4.60 -8.91 16.24
C ARG A 200 4.75 -8.74 17.75
N THR A 201 3.64 -8.59 18.47
CA THR A 201 3.66 -8.43 19.93
C THR A 201 4.21 -9.69 20.60
N SER A 202 3.79 -10.89 20.19
CA SER A 202 4.33 -12.15 20.70
C SER A 202 5.84 -12.24 20.53
N ARG A 203 6.36 -11.97 19.32
CA ARG A 203 7.81 -11.98 19.06
C ARG A 203 8.56 -10.94 19.88
N MET A 204 7.97 -9.76 20.08
CA MET A 204 8.56 -8.72 20.94
C MET A 204 8.60 -9.17 22.41
N MET A 205 7.54 -9.80 22.92
CA MET A 205 7.50 -10.30 24.29
C MET A 205 8.45 -11.48 24.51
N GLU A 206 8.53 -12.42 23.57
CA GLU A 206 9.51 -13.51 23.59
C GLU A 206 10.94 -12.98 23.67
N LEU A 207 11.26 -11.96 22.86
CA LEU A 207 12.54 -11.30 22.89
C LEU A 207 12.82 -10.64 24.24
N VAL A 208 11.88 -9.86 24.78
CA VAL A 208 12.01 -9.21 26.10
C VAL A 208 12.26 -10.26 27.19
N ASN A 209 11.49 -11.35 27.20
CA ASN A 209 11.65 -12.44 28.17
C ASN A 209 13.00 -13.15 28.01
N SER A 210 13.49 -13.34 26.78
CA SER A 210 14.79 -13.98 26.52
C SER A 210 15.98 -13.15 27.01
N LEU A 211 15.81 -11.84 27.17
CA LEU A 211 16.84 -10.92 27.64
C LEU A 211 16.92 -10.83 29.18
N GLY A 212 16.07 -11.57 29.91
CA GLY A 212 16.16 -11.71 31.37
C GLY A 212 15.78 -10.46 32.16
N ALA A 213 14.77 -9.72 31.72
CA ALA A 213 14.14 -8.64 32.49
C ALA A 213 13.07 -9.17 33.46
#